data_AF-A0A7R9ZFJ4-F1
#
_entry.id   AF-A0A7R9ZFJ4-F1
#
_cell.length_a   1.000
_cell.length_b   1.000
_cell.length_c   1.000
_cell.angle_alpha   90.00
_cell.angle_beta   90.00
_cell.angle_gamma   90.00
#
_symmetry.space_group_name_H-M   'P 1'
#
loop_
_entity.id
_entity.type
_entity.pdbx_description
1 polymer ?
#
loop_
_entity_poly.entity_id
_entity_poly.type
_entity_poly.pdbx_seq_one_letter_code
_entity_poly.pdbx_strand_id
1 'polypeptide(L)'
;GDIIPPKSDCSQDRYADVYNMFIQNSLLPVLVLPGDDDWIQCDLPDVAWRRWAQFFVQPPLEGTWWAVSSVPEEVERQDGRKENFAFRHDGVLFLGLNAPARSLESSIPQEQWDRLHDENVNWVHSQLQGSFGNIDLSRTGGILGN
;
A
#
# COMPACT_ATOMS: atom_id res chain seq x y z
N GLY A 1 -3.26 6.73 -0.99
CA GLY A 1 -4.63 6.18 -1.01
C GLY A 1 -5.57 7.25 -1.52
N ASP A 2 -6.74 6.78 -1.95
CA ASP A 2 -7.85 7.55 -2.50
C ASP A 2 -7.40 8.50 -3.62
N ILE A 3 -6.55 7.97 -4.48
CA ILE A 3 -6.03 8.65 -5.65
C ILE A 3 -7.05 8.62 -6.80
N ILE A 4 -8.00 7.70 -6.72
CA ILE A 4 -9.19 7.65 -7.55
C ILE A 4 -10.34 8.36 -6.81
N PRO A 5 -11.08 9.27 -7.46
CA PRO A 5 -12.19 9.95 -6.82
C PRO A 5 -13.28 8.98 -6.34
N PRO A 6 -13.92 9.26 -5.18
CA PRO A 6 -15.02 8.45 -4.66
C PRO A 6 -16.16 8.34 -5.68
N LYS A 7 -16.79 7.15 -5.74
CA LYS A 7 -17.92 6.86 -6.64
C LYS A 7 -17.62 7.07 -8.13
N SER A 8 -16.35 7.08 -8.51
CA SER A 8 -15.96 7.04 -9.92
C SER A 8 -16.01 5.60 -10.45
N ASP A 9 -15.97 5.43 -11.77
CA ASP A 9 -16.17 4.14 -12.44
C ASP A 9 -15.00 3.15 -12.29
N CYS A 10 -13.93 3.53 -11.57
CA CYS A 10 -12.69 2.76 -11.43
C CYS A 10 -12.23 2.15 -12.77
N SER A 11 -12.41 2.91 -13.85
CA SER A 11 -12.09 2.46 -15.20
C SER A 11 -10.57 2.40 -15.39
N GLN A 12 -10.13 1.58 -16.35
CA GLN A 12 -8.70 1.45 -16.65
C GLN A 12 -8.08 2.81 -17.03
N ASP A 13 -8.82 3.64 -17.77
CA ASP A 13 -8.36 4.96 -18.20
C ASP A 13 -8.13 5.89 -16.99
N ARG A 14 -8.95 5.80 -15.94
CA ARG A 14 -8.74 6.57 -14.70
C ARG A 14 -7.43 6.23 -14.01
N TYR A 15 -7.12 4.95 -13.87
CA TYR A 15 -5.84 4.54 -13.29
C TYR A 15 -4.66 4.94 -14.18
N ALA A 16 -4.82 4.85 -15.50
CA ALA A 16 -3.82 5.28 -16.46
C ALA A 16 -3.56 6.80 -16.40
N ASP A 17 -4.61 7.61 -16.25
CA ASP A 17 -4.51 9.07 -16.11
C ASP A 17 -3.70 9.44 -14.87
N VAL A 18 -4.02 8.85 -13.71
CA VAL A 18 -3.30 9.12 -12.46
C VAL A 18 -1.86 8.61 -12.53
N TYR A 19 -1.63 7.44 -13.13
CA TYR A 19 -0.29 6.95 -13.41
C TYR A 19 0.51 7.92 -14.28
N ASN A 20 -0.07 8.40 -15.38
CA ASN A 20 0.55 9.38 -16.27
C ASN A 20 0.85 10.70 -15.54
N MET A 21 -0.03 11.13 -14.64
CA MET A 21 0.22 12.31 -13.80
C MET A 21 1.47 12.12 -12.94
N PHE A 22 1.64 10.98 -12.29
CA PHE A 22 2.84 10.72 -11.48
C PHE A 22 4.11 10.73 -12.32
N ILE A 23 4.16 9.97 -13.42
CA ILE A 23 5.39 9.81 -14.20
C ILE A 23 5.78 11.07 -14.97
N GLN A 24 4.82 11.95 -15.28
CA GLN A 24 5.08 13.19 -16.04
C GLN A 24 5.41 14.38 -15.13
N ASN A 25 4.85 14.42 -13.92
CA ASN A 25 4.89 15.63 -13.08
C ASN A 25 5.68 15.46 -11.78
N SER A 26 5.93 14.23 -11.32
CA SER A 26 6.72 14.03 -10.11
C SER A 26 8.21 14.17 -10.40
N LEU A 27 8.89 15.06 -9.67
CA LEU A 27 10.36 15.14 -9.66
C LEU A 27 10.99 14.16 -8.66
N LEU A 28 10.15 13.46 -7.89
CA LEU A 28 10.58 12.53 -6.85
C LEU A 28 10.02 11.12 -7.13
N PRO A 29 10.73 10.08 -6.73
CA PRO A 29 10.22 8.72 -6.59
C PRO A 29 8.87 8.69 -5.89
N VAL A 30 7.91 7.98 -6.49
CA VAL A 30 6.56 7.83 -5.94
C VAL A 30 6.32 6.37 -5.57
N LEU A 31 5.93 6.16 -4.32
CA LEU A 31 5.34 4.92 -3.81
C LEU A 31 3.90 5.22 -3.39
N VAL A 32 2.96 4.36 -3.76
CA VAL A 32 1.53 4.58 -3.53
C VAL A 32 0.94 3.38 -2.81
N LEU A 33 0.06 3.66 -1.85
CA LEU A 33 -0.82 2.69 -1.21
C LEU A 33 -2.26 2.92 -1.68
N PRO A 34 -3.05 1.84 -1.80
CA PRO A 34 -4.47 1.97 -2.09
C PRO A 34 -5.21 2.49 -0.85
N GLY A 35 -6.22 3.32 -1.07
CA GLY A 35 -7.28 3.59 -0.10
C GLY A 35 -8.54 2.80 -0.46
N ASP A 36 -9.65 3.06 0.22
CA ASP A 36 -10.91 2.34 -0.01
C ASP A 36 -11.64 2.80 -1.28
N ASP A 37 -11.53 4.08 -1.65
CA ASP A 37 -12.07 4.61 -2.89
C ASP A 37 -11.35 4.04 -4.13
N ASP A 38 -10.11 3.59 -3.95
CA ASP A 38 -9.27 3.09 -5.05
C ASP A 38 -9.68 1.71 -5.56
N TRP A 39 -10.45 0.93 -4.81
CA TRP A 39 -10.87 -0.42 -5.22
C TRP A 39 -12.09 -0.98 -4.49
N ILE A 40 -12.22 -0.77 -3.17
CA ILE A 40 -13.28 -1.39 -2.36
C ILE A 40 -14.66 -0.84 -2.75
N GLN A 41 -14.74 0.47 -2.96
CA GLN A 41 -15.99 1.16 -3.27
C GLN A 41 -16.36 1.12 -4.77
N CYS A 42 -15.60 0.41 -5.59
CA CYS A 42 -15.89 0.25 -7.01
C CYS A 42 -16.95 -0.83 -7.26
N ASP A 43 -17.70 -0.73 -8.36
CA ASP A 43 -18.73 -1.72 -8.74
C ASP A 43 -18.19 -3.17 -8.85
N LEU A 44 -16.93 -3.31 -9.25
CA LEU A 44 -16.22 -4.58 -9.39
C LEU A 44 -14.87 -4.53 -8.65
N PRO A 45 -14.84 -4.73 -7.32
CA PRO A 45 -13.64 -4.54 -6.50
C PRO A 45 -12.43 -5.35 -6.94
N ASP A 46 -12.64 -6.61 -7.34
CA ASP A 46 -11.55 -7.47 -7.83
C ASP A 46 -10.93 -6.96 -9.14
N VAL A 47 -11.76 -6.36 -10.02
CA VAL A 47 -11.29 -5.76 -11.28
C VAL A 47 -10.54 -4.47 -10.98
N ALA A 48 -11.08 -3.63 -10.10
CA ALA A 48 -10.47 -2.39 -9.66
C ALA A 48 -9.10 -2.64 -8.99
N TRP A 49 -9.02 -3.63 -8.08
CA TRP A 49 -7.78 -4.05 -7.44
C TRP A 49 -6.71 -4.45 -8.46
N ARG A 50 -7.05 -5.30 -9.44
CA ARG A 50 -6.10 -5.70 -10.49
C ARG A 50 -5.61 -4.52 -11.32
N ARG A 51 -6.48 -3.56 -11.63
CA ARG A 51 -6.10 -2.34 -12.35
C ARG A 51 -5.18 -1.46 -11.51
N TRP A 52 -5.55 -1.20 -10.25
CA TRP A 52 -4.72 -0.45 -9.31
C TRP A 52 -3.30 -1.07 -9.21
N ALA A 53 -3.23 -2.38 -8.98
CA ALA A 53 -1.97 -3.10 -8.90
C ALA A 53 -1.18 -3.06 -10.23
N GLN A 54 -1.86 -3.15 -11.37
CA GLN A 54 -1.25 -3.08 -12.69
C GLN A 54 -0.53 -1.75 -12.93
N PHE A 55 -1.00 -0.62 -12.38
CA PHE A 55 -0.38 0.68 -12.61
C PHE A 55 0.61 1.08 -11.52
N PHE A 56 0.33 0.74 -10.25
CA PHE A 56 1.04 1.34 -9.11
C PHE A 56 1.95 0.38 -8.34
N VAL A 57 1.81 -0.94 -8.53
CA VAL A 57 2.72 -1.94 -7.95
C VAL A 57 3.78 -2.30 -8.99
N GLN A 58 5.00 -2.59 -8.55
CA GLN A 58 6.14 -2.93 -9.42
C GLN A 58 5.79 -3.87 -10.59
N PRO A 59 6.39 -3.68 -11.79
CA PRO A 59 7.36 -2.65 -12.15
C PRO A 59 6.85 -1.27 -12.64
N PRO A 60 5.59 -1.02 -13.07
CA PRO A 60 5.26 0.20 -13.83
C PRO A 60 5.62 1.52 -13.16
N LEU A 61 5.14 1.80 -11.93
CA LEU A 61 5.43 3.09 -11.28
C LEU A 61 6.89 3.19 -10.81
N GLU A 62 7.39 2.17 -10.12
CA GLU A 62 8.74 2.19 -9.55
C GLU A 62 9.84 2.10 -10.62
N GLY A 63 9.56 1.42 -11.73
CA GLY A 63 10.47 1.26 -12.85
C GLY A 63 10.84 2.60 -13.52
N THR A 64 10.09 3.66 -13.24
CA THR A 64 10.41 5.01 -13.74
C THR A 64 11.57 5.67 -13.02
N TRP A 65 11.89 5.24 -11.79
CA TRP A 65 12.91 5.90 -10.96
C TRP A 65 13.94 4.93 -10.33
N TRP A 66 13.67 3.63 -10.25
CA TRP A 66 14.54 2.63 -9.60
C TRP A 66 16.01 2.60 -10.05
N ALA A 67 16.29 2.95 -11.30
CA ALA A 67 17.63 2.93 -11.89
C ALA A 67 18.37 4.27 -11.80
N VAL A 68 17.65 5.33 -11.41
CA VAL A 68 18.16 6.72 -11.46
C VAL A 68 18.06 7.44 -10.12
N SER A 69 17.29 6.92 -9.17
CA SER A 69 17.16 7.47 -7.82
C SER A 69 17.89 6.60 -6.81
N SER A 70 18.59 7.23 -5.87
CA SER A 70 19.22 6.57 -4.72
C SER A 70 18.33 6.53 -3.48
N VAL A 71 17.15 7.14 -3.55
CA VAL A 71 16.12 7.14 -2.50
C VAL A 71 14.79 6.75 -3.16
N PRO A 72 13.94 5.93 -2.57
CA PRO A 72 14.28 5.00 -1.48
C PRO A 72 15.45 4.08 -1.87
N GLU A 73 16.28 3.69 -0.90
CA GLU A 73 17.48 2.86 -1.14
C GLU A 73 17.11 1.48 -1.71
N GLU A 74 16.48 0.64 -0.89
CA GLU A 74 15.95 -0.67 -1.26
C GLU A 74 14.50 -0.74 -0.77
N VAL A 75 13.56 -0.85 -1.72
CA VAL A 75 12.14 -1.03 -1.40
C VAL A 75 11.86 -2.51 -1.28
N GLU A 76 11.64 -2.96 -0.05
CA GLU A 76 11.16 -4.31 0.22
C GLU A 76 9.63 -4.34 0.07
N ARG A 77 9.11 -5.35 -0.63
CA ARG A 77 7.68 -5.61 -0.79
C ARG A 77 7.28 -6.81 0.08
N GLN A 78 6.11 -6.76 0.70
CA GLN A 78 5.60 -7.92 1.45
C GLN A 78 5.19 -9.05 0.50
N ASP A 79 5.69 -10.26 0.76
CA ASP A 79 5.25 -11.45 0.03
C ASP A 79 3.74 -11.67 0.18
N GLY A 80 3.05 -11.83 -0.95
CA GLY A 80 1.59 -11.95 -1.00
C GLY A 80 0.81 -10.64 -0.87
N ARG A 81 1.46 -9.53 -0.48
CA ARG A 81 0.87 -8.18 -0.33
C ARG A 81 1.80 -7.12 -0.93
N LYS A 82 2.07 -7.25 -2.24
CA LYS A 82 3.05 -6.42 -2.94
C LYS A 82 2.71 -4.92 -2.98
N GLU A 83 1.50 -4.54 -2.60
CA GLU A 83 1.13 -3.15 -2.36
C GLU A 83 1.82 -2.53 -1.14
N ASN A 84 2.15 -3.34 -0.13
CA ASN A 84 2.89 -2.91 1.05
C ASN A 84 4.35 -2.70 0.69
N PHE A 85 5.02 -1.76 1.37
CA PHE A 85 6.43 -1.51 1.16
C PHE A 85 7.15 -1.05 2.42
N ALA A 86 8.43 -1.38 2.49
CA ALA A 86 9.34 -0.93 3.52
C ALA A 86 10.61 -0.41 2.85
N PHE A 87 11.17 0.68 3.38
CA PHE A 87 12.52 1.11 3.01
C PHE A 87 13.13 1.90 4.14
N ARG A 88 14.46 2.03 4.11
CA ARG A 88 15.21 2.86 5.05
C ARG A 88 15.75 4.09 4.35
N HIS A 89 15.78 5.18 5.09
CA HIS A 89 16.46 6.39 4.68
C HIS A 89 16.88 7.16 5.93
N ASP A 90 18.17 7.51 6.04
CA ASP A 90 18.74 8.29 7.13
C ASP A 90 18.38 7.79 8.54
N GLY A 91 18.45 6.47 8.73
CA GLY A 91 18.17 5.81 10.01
C GLY A 91 16.68 5.70 10.37
N VAL A 92 15.78 6.18 9.50
CA VAL A 92 14.33 6.04 9.64
C VAL A 92 13.85 4.85 8.81
N LEU A 93 13.04 3.98 9.41
CA LEU A 93 12.30 2.95 8.71
C LEU A 93 10.94 3.52 8.28
N PHE A 94 10.68 3.52 6.98
CA PHE A 94 9.39 3.87 6.40
C PHE A 94 8.62 2.60 6.11
N LEU A 95 7.36 2.53 6.56
CA LEU A 95 6.45 1.42 6.32
C LEU A 95 5.17 1.96 5.67
N GLY A 96 4.86 1.44 4.50
CA GLY A 96 3.59 1.64 3.82
C GLY A 96 2.74 0.38 3.90
N LEU A 97 1.55 0.48 4.48
CA LEU A 97 0.63 -0.63 4.68
C LEU A 97 -0.74 -0.33 4.06
N ASN A 98 -1.28 -1.30 3.33
CA ASN A 98 -2.65 -1.36 2.89
C ASN A 98 -3.54 -1.62 4.10
N ALA A 99 -4.04 -0.55 4.69
CA ALA A 99 -4.92 -0.58 5.87
C ALA A 99 -6.19 0.28 5.64
N PRO A 100 -6.96 0.02 4.57
CA PRO A 100 -8.16 0.78 4.27
C PRO A 100 -9.23 0.50 5.33
N ALA A 101 -10.11 1.49 5.54
CA ALA A 101 -11.26 1.31 6.40
C ALA A 101 -12.19 0.25 5.81
N ARG A 102 -12.75 -0.59 6.69
CA ARG A 102 -13.79 -1.53 6.27
C ARG A 102 -15.02 -0.74 5.84
N SER A 103 -15.40 -0.84 4.57
CA SER A 103 -16.72 -0.37 4.13
C SER A 103 -17.80 -1.35 4.60
N LEU A 104 -18.81 -0.84 5.31
CA LEU A 104 -19.99 -1.64 5.70
C LEU A 104 -20.80 -2.13 4.50
N GLU A 105 -20.61 -1.48 3.35
CA GLU A 105 -21.25 -1.81 2.08
C GLU A 105 -20.38 -2.75 1.21
N SER A 106 -19.17 -3.08 1.66
CA SER A 106 -18.27 -3.98 0.93
C SER A 106 -18.81 -5.40 0.88
N SER A 107 -18.71 -6.03 -0.29
CA SER A 107 -18.96 -7.47 -0.49
C SER A 107 -17.82 -8.37 0.02
N ILE A 108 -16.75 -7.78 0.56
CA ILE A 108 -15.56 -8.50 1.05
C ILE A 108 -15.85 -9.11 2.44
N PRO A 109 -15.70 -10.45 2.62
CA PRO A 109 -15.93 -11.11 3.90
C PRO A 109 -15.02 -10.61 5.03
N GLN A 110 -15.53 -10.63 6.27
CA GLN A 110 -14.77 -10.23 7.47
C GLN A 110 -13.43 -10.97 7.61
N GLU A 111 -13.41 -12.28 7.33
CA GLU A 111 -12.20 -13.10 7.40
C GLU A 111 -11.06 -12.56 6.51
N GLN A 112 -11.39 -11.93 5.37
CA GLN A 112 -10.36 -11.32 4.53
C GLN A 112 -9.75 -10.06 5.16
N TRP A 113 -10.56 -9.30 5.90
CA TRP A 113 -10.09 -8.13 6.66
C TRP A 113 -9.22 -8.55 7.84
N ASP A 114 -9.66 -9.54 8.60
CA ASP A 114 -8.89 -10.09 9.72
C ASP A 114 -7.55 -10.62 9.23
N ARG A 115 -7.56 -11.38 8.13
CA ARG A 115 -6.35 -11.89 7.50
C ARG A 115 -5.42 -10.77 7.01
N LEU A 116 -5.95 -9.73 6.36
CA LEU A 116 -5.14 -8.57 5.94
C LEU A 116 -4.48 -7.89 7.15
N HIS A 117 -5.23 -7.70 8.24
CA HIS A 117 -4.70 -7.10 9.45
C HIS A 117 -3.61 -7.96 10.09
N ASP A 118 -3.84 -9.25 10.24
CA ASP A 118 -2.86 -10.20 10.81
C ASP A 118 -1.59 -10.26 9.94
N GLU A 119 -1.73 -10.32 8.61
CA GLU A 119 -0.61 -10.30 7.68
C GLU A 119 0.20 -8.99 7.78
N ASN A 120 -0.47 -7.84 7.90
CA ASN A 120 0.17 -6.54 8.11
C ASN A 120 0.92 -6.48 9.45
N VAL A 121 0.27 -6.89 10.55
CA VAL A 121 0.88 -6.91 11.88
C VAL A 121 2.13 -7.78 11.88
N ASN A 122 2.01 -9.03 11.42
CA ASN A 122 3.14 -9.95 11.37
C ASN A 122 4.31 -9.40 10.53
N TRP A 123 4.02 -8.74 9.43
CA TRP A 123 5.06 -8.16 8.59
C TRP A 123 5.72 -6.93 9.23
N VAL A 124 4.95 -6.03 9.85
CA VAL A 124 5.51 -4.92 10.66
C VAL A 124 6.43 -5.44 11.75
N HIS A 125 6.02 -6.51 12.46
CA HIS A 125 6.86 -7.16 13.45
C HIS A 125 8.19 -7.64 12.85
N SER A 126 8.16 -8.29 11.68
CA SER A 126 9.40 -8.72 11.00
C SER A 126 10.29 -7.55 10.57
N GLN A 127 9.71 -6.45 10.07
CA GLN A 127 10.45 -5.27 9.62
C GLN A 127 11.13 -4.55 10.78
N LEU A 128 10.42 -4.44 11.91
CA LEU A 128 10.98 -3.89 13.15
C LEU A 128 12.11 -4.76 13.70
N GLN A 129 11.91 -6.08 13.75
CA GLN A 129 12.93 -7.02 14.22
C GLN A 129 14.18 -7.01 13.32
N GLY A 130 14.01 -7.03 12.01
CA GLY A 130 15.11 -6.97 11.05
C GLY A 130 15.87 -5.64 11.11
N SER A 131 15.18 -4.53 11.38
CA SER A 131 15.78 -3.19 11.40
C SER A 131 16.45 -2.82 12.71
N PHE A 132 15.94 -3.29 13.85
CA PHE A 132 16.33 -2.80 15.17
C PHE A 132 16.64 -3.91 16.20
N GLY A 133 16.56 -5.18 15.81
CA GLY A 133 16.70 -6.32 16.72
C GLY A 133 15.43 -6.59 17.53
N ASN A 134 15.52 -7.35 18.62
CA ASN A 134 14.36 -7.75 19.41
C ASN A 134 13.65 -6.54 20.04
N ILE A 135 12.55 -6.12 19.43
CA ILE A 135 11.62 -5.13 19.99
C ILE A 135 10.50 -5.86 20.72
N ASP A 136 10.36 -5.60 22.03
CA ASP A 136 9.23 -6.06 22.84
C ASP A 136 8.01 -5.14 22.63
N LEU A 137 7.10 -5.58 21.74
CA LEU A 137 5.87 -4.86 21.42
C LEU A 137 4.72 -5.15 22.42
N SER A 138 4.94 -5.98 23.44
CA SER A 138 3.94 -6.20 24.51
C SER A 138 3.70 -4.97 25.38
N ARG A 139 4.59 -3.97 25.31
CA ARG A 139 4.48 -2.71 26.05
C ARG A 139 3.59 -1.65 25.40
N THR A 140 3.12 -1.85 24.17
CA THR A 140 2.25 -0.89 23.45
C THR A 140 0.78 -1.25 23.44
N GLY A 141 0.37 -2.36 24.09
CA GLY A 141 -1.01 -2.86 24.16
C GLY A 141 -1.98 -2.05 25.04
N GLY A 142 -1.96 -0.71 24.93
CA GLY A 142 -2.74 0.19 25.78
C GLY A 142 -3.57 1.24 25.05
N ILE A 143 -3.75 1.15 23.73
CA ILE A 143 -4.62 2.07 22.99
C ILE A 143 -5.35 1.26 21.92
N LEU A 144 -6.50 0.69 22.31
CA LEU A 144 -7.68 0.36 21.50
C LEU A 144 -8.52 -0.60 22.36
N GLY A 145 -9.15 0.00 23.37
CA GLY A 145 -10.08 -0.66 24.27
C GLY A 145 -10.98 0.41 24.89
N ASN A 146 -12.05 0.73 24.16
CA ASN A 146 -13.39 1.13 24.64
C ASN A 146 -14.29 1.38 23.44
#